data_AF-A0A327KDK1-F1
#
_entry.id   AF-A0A327KDK1-F1
#
_cell.length_a   1.000
_cell.length_b   1.000
_cell.length_c   1.000
_cell.angle_alpha   90.00
_cell.angle_beta   90.00
_cell.angle_gamma   90.00
#
_symmetry.space_group_name_H-M   'P 1'
#
loop_
_entity.id
_entity.type
_entity.pdbx_description
1 polymer ?
#
loop_
_entity_poly.entity_id
_entity_poly.type
_entity_poly.pdbx_seq_one_letter_code
_entity_poly.pdbx_strand_id
1 'polypeptide(L)'
;MTTPDPSRRSVLAGAASAVPALVLSSAPAAIASSAAAPLDVGTATVPPTGTHVVLLGTMGGPVLDPRRMMTGQAVVVDGRPYLVDCGYGTMERMTRAGLAPAGMKAIFITHHHSDHNADYPALVHMAWIQGIPQSIGVFGPPPMLRLHEAALAFNREDTDIRIRATGRKPIEASFAVRELTEPGEIHRDDKVTVTAALVDHPPFAKAFAFRFDTPGRSIVVSGDTAPSDALVALARGADVLVHEVLHIPSIDRMLAQRPYVPPTLRQFLLQGHTTPEECGHIAARAGVKTLVLSHIVPGNLTVPHETWLAEARKHFSGEVVVGTDLMVI
;
A
#
# COMPACT_ATOMS: atom_id res chain seq x y z
N MET A 1 -22.27 63.16 -21.76
CA MET A 1 -21.34 63.03 -20.60
C MET A 1 -22.18 63.01 -19.34
N THR A 2 -21.97 61.98 -18.50
CA THR A 2 -22.37 61.80 -17.08
C THR A 2 -23.87 61.73 -16.72
N THR A 3 -24.34 60.49 -16.51
CA THR A 3 -25.35 60.04 -15.51
C THR A 3 -24.64 59.56 -14.23
N PRO A 4 -25.31 59.22 -13.10
CA PRO A 4 -26.60 59.64 -12.50
C PRO A 4 -26.42 60.25 -11.07
N ASP A 5 -27.26 61.19 -10.63
CA ASP A 5 -28.55 61.13 -9.87
C ASP A 5 -28.42 60.95 -8.33
N PRO A 6 -29.10 61.77 -7.49
CA PRO A 6 -28.72 62.06 -6.12
C PRO A 6 -29.54 61.32 -5.05
N SER A 7 -29.06 61.52 -3.84
CA SER A 7 -29.57 61.08 -2.55
C SER A 7 -30.98 61.58 -2.16
N ARG A 8 -31.61 60.83 -1.24
CA ARG A 8 -32.39 61.22 -0.02
C ARG A 8 -33.94 61.10 -0.01
N ARG A 9 -34.37 60.32 1.02
CA ARG A 9 -35.57 60.43 1.90
C ARG A 9 -36.93 60.20 1.22
N SER A 10 -37.91 59.46 1.76
CA SER A 10 -38.33 59.07 3.13
C SER A 10 -39.39 57.94 2.98
N VAL A 11 -39.77 57.09 3.94
CA VAL A 11 -40.57 57.34 5.16
C VAL A 11 -40.61 56.04 6.00
N LEU A 12 -40.55 56.21 7.32
CA LEU A 12 -40.75 55.21 8.38
C LEU A 12 -42.24 54.84 8.56
N ALA A 13 -42.51 53.58 8.89
CA ALA A 13 -43.67 53.20 9.71
C ALA A 13 -43.21 52.09 10.67
N GLY A 14 -43.29 52.37 11.97
CA GLY A 14 -42.75 51.51 13.03
C GLY A 14 -43.76 50.49 13.56
N ALA A 15 -43.23 49.60 14.40
CA ALA A 15 -43.95 49.02 15.53
C ALA A 15 -42.91 48.60 16.57
N ALA A 16 -42.98 49.20 17.75
CA ALA A 16 -42.23 48.79 18.92
C ALA A 16 -42.88 47.54 19.53
N SER A 17 -42.07 46.57 19.94
CA SER A 17 -42.51 45.47 20.81
C SER A 17 -41.38 45.16 21.78
N ALA A 18 -41.59 45.49 23.05
CA ALA A 18 -40.71 45.11 24.15
C ALA A 18 -40.81 43.60 24.39
N VAL A 19 -39.68 42.91 24.48
CA VAL A 19 -39.60 41.51 24.91
C VAL A 19 -38.68 41.46 26.15
N PRO A 20 -39.10 40.81 27.26
CA PRO A 20 -38.41 40.90 28.53
C PRO A 20 -37.13 40.04 28.54
N ALA A 21 -36.12 40.52 29.25
CA ALA A 21 -34.85 39.81 29.45
C ALA A 21 -35.09 38.55 30.30
N LEU A 22 -34.96 37.37 29.68
CA LEU A 22 -34.98 36.08 30.35
C LEU A 22 -33.57 35.80 30.89
N VAL A 23 -33.40 35.85 32.22
CA VAL A 23 -32.18 35.42 32.90
C VAL A 23 -32.17 33.89 32.93
N LEU A 24 -31.38 33.27 32.05
CA LEU A 24 -31.13 31.82 32.07
C LEU A 24 -30.06 31.49 33.11
N SER A 25 -30.49 30.90 34.21
CA SER A 25 -29.66 30.23 35.21
C SER A 25 -28.93 29.04 34.57
N SER A 26 -27.59 29.08 34.55
CA SER A 26 -26.73 27.99 34.08
C SER A 26 -26.37 27.04 35.23
N ALA A 27 -27.16 25.98 35.42
CA ALA A 27 -26.69 24.82 36.16
C ALA A 27 -25.89 23.92 35.20
N PRO A 28 -24.63 23.53 35.53
CA PRO A 28 -23.85 22.65 34.66
C PRO A 28 -24.43 21.24 34.71
N ALA A 29 -24.97 20.76 33.59
CA ALA A 29 -25.30 19.36 33.42
C ALA A 29 -24.00 18.55 33.42
N ALA A 30 -23.79 17.73 34.44
CA ALA A 30 -22.69 16.78 34.48
C ALA A 30 -22.88 15.75 33.35
N ILE A 31 -22.07 15.87 32.31
CA ILE A 31 -22.03 14.88 31.23
C ILE A 31 -21.28 13.66 31.80
N ALA A 32 -22.03 12.62 32.17
CA ALA A 32 -21.44 11.35 32.54
C ALA A 32 -20.70 10.79 31.31
N SER A 33 -19.37 10.79 31.36
CA SER A 33 -18.53 10.14 30.35
C SER A 33 -18.73 8.62 30.47
N SER A 34 -19.54 8.03 29.60
CA SER A 34 -19.47 6.60 29.39
C SER A 34 -18.17 6.34 28.63
N ALA A 35 -17.18 5.77 29.30
CA ALA A 35 -15.99 5.26 28.61
C ALA A 35 -16.46 4.24 27.57
N ALA A 36 -16.37 4.61 26.29
CA ALA A 36 -16.63 3.69 25.20
C ALA A 36 -15.71 2.47 25.38
N ALA A 37 -16.28 1.27 25.26
CA ALA A 37 -15.47 0.06 25.24
C ALA A 37 -14.38 0.21 24.15
N PRO A 38 -13.14 -0.24 24.40
CA PRO A 38 -12.09 -0.15 23.40
C PRO A 38 -12.56 -0.85 22.13
N LEU A 39 -12.46 -0.15 21.01
CA LEU A 39 -12.80 -0.71 19.70
C LEU A 39 -11.87 -1.90 19.46
N ASP A 40 -12.43 -3.10 19.39
CA ASP A 40 -11.70 -4.28 18.92
C ASP A 40 -11.41 -4.09 17.43
N VAL A 41 -10.24 -3.53 17.15
CA VAL A 41 -9.79 -3.19 15.80
C VAL A 41 -9.09 -4.36 15.09
N GLY A 42 -9.21 -5.61 15.57
CA GLY A 42 -8.69 -6.79 14.87
C GLY A 42 -7.23 -6.62 14.45
N THR A 43 -6.32 -6.72 15.43
CA THR A 43 -4.88 -6.52 15.21
C THR A 43 -4.21 -7.82 14.84
N ALA A 44 -3.51 -7.86 13.70
CA ALA A 44 -2.53 -8.91 13.49
C ALA A 44 -1.36 -8.69 14.45
N THR A 45 -1.03 -9.72 15.24
CA THR A 45 0.12 -9.65 16.14
C THR A 45 1.32 -10.24 15.43
N VAL A 46 2.19 -9.38 14.90
CA VAL A 46 3.47 -9.80 14.33
C VAL A 46 4.39 -10.23 15.47
N PRO A 47 4.94 -11.46 15.46
CA PRO A 47 5.85 -11.88 16.52
C PRO A 47 7.08 -10.95 16.59
N PRO A 48 7.57 -10.61 17.79
CA PRO A 48 8.64 -9.63 17.97
C PRO A 48 10.02 -10.12 17.50
N THR A 49 10.16 -11.43 17.26
CA THR A 49 11.42 -12.07 16.85
C THR A 49 11.18 -12.98 15.64
N GLY A 50 12.25 -13.23 14.88
CA GLY A 50 12.20 -14.03 13.67
C GLY A 50 11.94 -13.20 12.42
N THR A 51 11.72 -13.88 11.31
CA THR A 51 11.45 -13.27 10.01
C THR A 51 10.03 -13.62 9.59
N HIS A 52 9.22 -12.59 9.35
CA HIS A 52 7.79 -12.69 9.01
C HIS A 52 7.51 -11.90 7.74
N VAL A 53 6.45 -12.26 7.01
CA VAL A 53 5.85 -11.36 6.01
C VAL A 53 4.42 -11.09 6.41
N VAL A 54 4.07 -9.81 6.49
CA VAL A 54 2.72 -9.35 6.77
C VAL A 54 2.12 -8.86 5.46
N LEU A 55 1.02 -9.48 5.03
CA LEU A 55 0.27 -9.04 3.87
C LEU A 55 -0.61 -7.87 4.27
N LEU A 56 -0.11 -6.64 4.18
CA LEU A 56 -0.84 -5.45 4.63
C LEU A 56 -2.10 -5.24 3.78
N GLY A 57 -1.95 -5.37 2.47
CA GLY A 57 -3.03 -5.38 1.51
C GLY A 57 -2.74 -6.38 0.40
N THR A 58 -3.80 -6.96 -0.15
CA THR A 58 -3.71 -8.13 -1.04
C THR A 58 -4.58 -8.01 -2.28
N MET A 59 -5.22 -6.86 -2.49
CA MET A 59 -6.07 -6.60 -3.63
C MET A 59 -5.25 -6.06 -4.81
N GLY A 60 -5.39 -6.67 -5.98
CA GLY A 60 -5.01 -6.01 -7.23
C GLY A 60 -6.04 -4.96 -7.61
N GLY A 61 -5.60 -3.73 -7.83
CA GLY A 61 -6.44 -2.55 -7.95
C GLY A 61 -6.77 -2.12 -9.39
N PRO A 62 -7.13 -0.84 -9.61
CA PRO A 62 -7.31 0.24 -8.62
C PRO A 62 -8.76 0.38 -8.14
N VAL A 63 -9.55 -0.70 -8.13
CA VAL A 63 -10.91 -0.66 -7.57
C VAL A 63 -10.84 -0.61 -6.05
N LEU A 64 -11.79 0.07 -5.39
CA LEU A 64 -11.92 0.09 -3.93
C LEU A 64 -12.85 -1.03 -3.46
N ASP A 65 -12.48 -1.70 -2.37
CA ASP A 65 -13.31 -2.69 -1.69
C ASP A 65 -13.19 -2.50 -0.16
N PRO A 66 -14.29 -2.50 0.61
CA PRO A 66 -14.22 -2.33 2.06
C PRO A 66 -13.59 -3.51 2.79
N ARG A 67 -13.44 -4.67 2.14
CA ARG A 67 -12.96 -5.92 2.75
C ARG A 67 -11.47 -6.16 2.50
N ARG A 68 -10.87 -5.52 1.49
CA ARG A 68 -9.48 -5.78 1.06
C ARG A 68 -8.80 -4.50 0.58
N MET A 69 -7.63 -4.21 1.13
CA MET A 69 -6.81 -3.05 0.76
C MET A 69 -5.92 -3.38 -0.44
N MET A 70 -5.51 -2.33 -1.16
CA MET A 70 -4.59 -2.47 -2.29
C MET A 70 -3.24 -3.01 -1.84
N THR A 71 -2.50 -3.59 -2.77
CA THR A 71 -1.29 -4.35 -2.48
C THR A 71 -0.26 -3.60 -1.62
N GLY A 72 0.29 -4.31 -0.65
CA GLY A 72 1.39 -3.85 0.19
C GLY A 72 1.80 -4.95 1.15
N GLN A 73 3.10 -5.12 1.38
CA GLN A 73 3.62 -6.15 2.27
C GLN A 73 4.72 -5.59 3.16
N ALA A 74 4.81 -6.06 4.40
CA ALA A 74 5.95 -5.79 5.25
C ALA A 74 6.73 -7.08 5.50
N VAL A 75 7.98 -7.12 5.06
CA VAL A 75 8.94 -8.11 5.55
C VAL A 75 9.45 -7.61 6.90
N VAL A 76 9.25 -8.38 7.96
CA VAL A 76 9.59 -7.98 9.33
C VAL A 76 10.66 -8.91 9.87
N VAL A 77 11.82 -8.35 10.25
CA VAL A 77 12.93 -9.10 10.83
C VAL A 77 13.22 -8.58 12.23
N ASP A 78 12.95 -9.39 13.26
CA ASP A 78 13.09 -9.01 14.67
C ASP A 78 12.43 -7.66 14.99
N GLY A 79 11.18 -7.51 14.56
CA GLY A 79 10.39 -6.29 14.74
C GLY A 79 10.76 -5.11 13.83
N ARG A 80 11.70 -5.28 12.89
CA ARG A 80 12.10 -4.23 11.94
C ARG A 80 11.38 -4.40 10.61
N PRO A 81 10.47 -3.48 10.22
CA PRO A 81 9.71 -3.61 8.98
C PRO A 81 10.46 -3.03 7.77
N TYR A 82 10.42 -3.77 6.67
CA TYR A 82 10.85 -3.39 5.32
C TYR A 82 9.61 -3.46 4.42
N LEU A 83 9.20 -2.33 3.86
CA LEU A 83 7.94 -2.22 3.13
C LEU A 83 8.17 -2.52 1.64
N VAL A 84 7.34 -3.39 1.07
CA VAL A 84 7.24 -3.62 -0.37
C VAL A 84 5.85 -3.17 -0.84
N ASP A 85 5.84 -2.22 -1.78
CA ASP A 85 4.68 -1.48 -2.25
C ASP A 85 3.92 -0.72 -1.15
N CYS A 86 3.12 0.24 -1.59
CA CYS A 86 2.38 1.17 -0.74
C CYS A 86 1.04 1.53 -1.38
N GLY A 87 0.24 0.52 -1.69
CA GLY A 87 -1.13 0.69 -2.15
C GLY A 87 -2.03 1.36 -1.12
N TYR A 88 -3.18 1.85 -1.59
CA TYR A 88 -4.19 2.45 -0.71
C TYR A 88 -4.56 1.54 0.46
N GLY A 89 -4.44 2.06 1.69
CA GLY A 89 -4.72 1.36 2.93
C GLY A 89 -3.47 0.76 3.62
N THR A 90 -2.29 0.83 2.99
CA THR A 90 -1.04 0.29 3.54
C THR A 90 -0.75 0.84 4.94
N MET A 91 -0.81 2.17 5.13
CA MET A 91 -0.51 2.77 6.45
C MET A 91 -1.48 2.33 7.55
N GLU A 92 -2.76 2.24 7.20
CA GLU A 92 -3.81 1.80 8.11
C GLU A 92 -3.53 0.38 8.59
N ARG A 93 -3.20 -0.49 7.63
CA ARG A 93 -2.91 -1.90 7.85
C ARG A 93 -1.61 -2.12 8.61
N MET A 94 -0.58 -1.31 8.34
CA MET A 94 0.65 -1.31 9.14
C MET A 94 0.33 -1.03 10.62
N THR A 95 -0.48 0.00 10.88
CA THR A 95 -0.85 0.39 12.24
C THR A 95 -1.66 -0.70 12.93
N ARG A 96 -2.59 -1.37 12.23
CA ARG A 96 -3.31 -2.54 12.77
C ARG A 96 -2.41 -3.74 13.05
N ALA A 97 -1.33 -3.90 12.29
CA ALA A 97 -0.32 -4.93 12.53
C ALA A 97 0.68 -4.57 13.66
N GLY A 98 0.51 -3.42 14.32
CA GLY A 98 1.45 -2.93 15.33
C GLY A 98 2.78 -2.41 14.75
N LEU A 99 2.84 -2.16 13.43
CA LEU A 99 4.01 -1.65 12.75
C LEU A 99 3.90 -0.12 12.58
N ALA A 100 4.76 0.63 13.26
CA ALA A 100 4.79 2.08 13.13
C ALA A 100 5.42 2.50 11.80
N PRO A 101 4.79 3.39 11.00
CA PRO A 101 5.39 3.94 9.79
C PRO A 101 6.78 4.56 10.00
N ALA A 102 7.00 5.31 11.09
CA ALA A 102 8.31 5.88 11.40
C ALA A 102 9.39 4.83 11.75
N GLY A 103 9.00 3.59 12.06
CA GLY A 103 9.89 2.49 12.40
C GLY A 103 10.45 1.72 11.19
N MET A 104 9.94 1.99 9.99
CA MET A 104 10.39 1.33 8.75
C MET A 104 11.89 1.55 8.49
N LYS A 105 12.51 0.52 7.93
CA LYS A 105 13.95 0.52 7.58
C LYS A 105 14.20 0.87 6.13
N ALA A 106 13.35 0.39 5.23
CA ALA A 106 13.39 0.73 3.81
C ALA A 106 12.01 0.56 3.16
N ILE A 107 11.83 1.21 2.03
CA ILE A 107 10.63 1.13 1.17
C ILE A 107 11.09 0.69 -0.22
N PHE A 108 10.43 -0.32 -0.77
CA PHE A 108 10.69 -0.87 -2.10
C PHE A 108 9.40 -0.79 -2.92
N ILE A 109 9.41 -0.09 -4.05
CA ILE A 109 8.29 0.03 -4.97
C ILE A 109 8.59 -0.83 -6.20
N THR A 110 7.73 -1.80 -6.48
CA THR A 110 7.91 -2.75 -7.59
C THR A 110 7.74 -2.07 -8.93
N HIS A 111 6.69 -1.26 -9.07
CA HIS A 111 6.38 -0.46 -10.25
C HIS A 111 5.36 0.66 -9.93
N HIS A 112 4.99 1.45 -10.95
CA HIS A 112 4.26 2.71 -10.76
C HIS A 112 2.76 2.67 -11.06
N HIS A 113 2.13 1.48 -11.05
CA HIS A 113 0.67 1.47 -10.97
C HIS A 113 0.21 2.07 -9.63
N SER A 114 -0.94 2.73 -9.66
CA SER A 114 -1.43 3.52 -8.51
C SER A 114 -1.75 2.63 -7.31
N ASP A 115 -2.19 1.39 -7.55
CA ASP A 115 -2.48 0.44 -6.48
C ASP A 115 -1.22 -0.09 -5.78
N HIS A 116 -0.02 0.26 -6.25
CA HIS A 116 1.26 -0.06 -5.59
C HIS A 116 1.89 1.16 -4.89
N ASN A 117 1.36 2.37 -5.06
CA ASN A 117 1.99 3.57 -4.47
C ASN A 117 1.04 4.70 -4.06
N ALA A 118 -0.28 4.49 -4.11
CA ALA A 118 -1.27 5.52 -3.77
C ALA A 118 -1.08 6.09 -2.34
N ASP A 119 -0.68 5.28 -1.37
CA ASP A 119 -0.47 5.73 0.02
C ASP A 119 0.93 6.35 0.24
N TYR A 120 1.83 6.24 -0.74
CA TYR A 120 3.23 6.65 -0.57
C TYR A 120 3.40 8.13 -0.17
N PRO A 121 2.73 9.12 -0.81
CA PRO A 121 2.82 10.52 -0.39
C PRO A 121 2.41 10.75 1.07
N ALA A 122 1.34 10.09 1.49
CA ALA A 122 0.84 10.20 2.85
C ALA A 122 1.76 9.49 3.85
N LEU A 123 2.33 8.34 3.48
CA LEU A 123 3.32 7.60 4.26
C LEU A 123 4.56 8.43 4.55
N VAL A 124 5.15 9.04 3.52
CA VAL A 124 6.35 9.91 3.63
C VAL A 124 6.12 11.02 4.66
N HIS A 125 4.99 11.72 4.54
CA HIS A 125 4.67 12.85 5.41
C HIS A 125 4.32 12.41 6.84
N MET A 126 3.47 11.39 7.00
CA MET A 126 3.02 10.94 8.31
C MET A 126 4.11 10.22 9.10
N ALA A 127 4.98 9.46 8.45
CA ALA A 127 6.17 8.89 9.10
C ALA A 127 7.08 10.01 9.63
N TRP A 128 7.36 11.05 8.82
CA TRP A 128 8.14 12.20 9.26
C TRP A 128 7.51 12.91 10.46
N ILE A 129 6.19 13.07 10.50
CA ILE A 129 5.43 13.64 11.63
C ILE A 129 5.54 12.77 12.90
N GLN A 130 5.59 11.45 12.76
CA GLN A 130 5.73 10.55 13.90
C GLN A 130 7.17 10.46 14.43
N GLY A 131 8.14 10.98 13.67
CA GLY A 131 9.54 11.07 14.09
C GLY A 131 10.35 9.90 13.58
N ILE A 132 10.85 10.04 12.37
CA ILE A 132 11.77 9.09 11.76
C ILE A 132 13.14 9.18 12.49
N PRO A 133 13.65 8.09 13.09
CA PRO A 133 14.92 8.13 13.83
C PRO A 133 16.17 8.08 12.92
N GLN A 134 16.01 7.61 11.68
CA GLN A 134 17.10 7.35 10.73
C GLN A 134 16.67 7.69 9.30
N SER A 135 17.60 8.02 8.40
CA SER A 135 17.23 8.15 6.99
C SER A 135 16.69 6.82 6.44
N ILE A 136 15.51 6.84 5.81
CA ILE A 136 14.85 5.66 5.23
C ILE A 136 15.24 5.57 3.75
N GLY A 137 15.80 4.42 3.35
CA GLY A 137 16.07 4.14 1.95
C GLY A 137 14.76 3.90 1.18
N VAL A 138 14.61 4.54 0.01
CA VAL A 138 13.48 4.33 -0.89
C VAL A 138 14.01 3.86 -2.24
N PHE A 139 13.52 2.72 -2.71
CA PHE A 139 14.00 2.07 -3.92
C PHE A 139 12.83 1.78 -4.85
N GLY A 140 12.95 2.11 -6.14
CA GLY A 140 11.92 1.80 -7.13
C GLY A 140 12.38 2.16 -8.54
N PRO A 141 11.66 1.76 -9.61
CA PRO A 141 12.02 2.12 -10.97
C PRO A 141 11.98 3.65 -11.19
N PRO A 142 12.63 4.20 -12.23
CA PRO A 142 12.30 5.53 -12.70
C PRO A 142 10.81 5.64 -13.05
N PRO A 143 10.13 6.76 -12.74
CA PRO A 143 10.67 7.99 -12.18
C PRO A 143 10.44 8.13 -10.65
N MET A 144 10.96 7.20 -9.82
CA MET A 144 10.82 7.24 -8.35
C MET A 144 11.25 8.58 -7.73
N LEU A 145 12.29 9.25 -8.25
CA LEU A 145 12.69 10.56 -7.74
C LEU A 145 11.59 11.60 -7.92
N ARG A 146 10.95 11.61 -9.10
CA ARG A 146 9.82 12.51 -9.38
C ARG A 146 8.61 12.20 -8.52
N LEU A 147 8.32 10.92 -8.29
CA LEU A 147 7.25 10.51 -7.37
C LEU A 147 7.53 11.02 -5.95
N HIS A 148 8.78 10.92 -5.49
CA HIS A 148 9.17 11.42 -4.17
C HIS A 148 9.07 12.95 -4.07
N GLU A 149 9.53 13.69 -5.08
CA GLU A 149 9.36 15.15 -5.12
C GLU A 149 7.88 15.55 -5.05
N ALA A 150 7.01 14.85 -5.77
CA ALA A 150 5.58 15.05 -5.70
C ALA A 150 5.00 14.73 -4.31
N ALA A 151 5.48 13.66 -3.66
CA ALA A 151 5.10 13.30 -2.30
C ALA A 151 5.47 14.40 -1.29
N LEU A 152 6.66 14.99 -1.41
CA LEU A 152 7.09 16.11 -0.58
C LEU A 152 6.27 17.38 -0.85
N ALA A 153 5.94 17.65 -2.12
CA ALA A 153 5.12 18.79 -2.51
C ALA A 153 3.67 18.68 -2.02
N PHE A 154 3.13 17.46 -1.96
CA PHE A 154 1.73 17.18 -1.63
C PHE A 154 1.28 17.80 -0.29
N ASN A 155 2.15 17.83 0.73
CA ASN A 155 1.87 18.42 2.05
C ASN A 155 2.89 19.52 2.44
N ARG A 156 3.39 20.28 1.47
CA ARG A 156 4.44 21.29 1.73
C ARG A 156 4.02 22.37 2.74
N GLU A 157 2.78 22.83 2.68
CA GLU A 157 2.27 23.84 3.62
C GLU A 157 2.32 23.34 5.08
N ASP A 158 1.81 22.13 5.36
CA ASP A 158 1.85 21.54 6.71
C ASP A 158 3.29 21.29 7.16
N THR A 159 4.14 20.78 6.25
CA THR A 159 5.57 20.57 6.50
C THR A 159 6.25 21.87 6.95
N ASP A 160 6.06 22.96 6.22
CA ASP A 160 6.68 24.25 6.50
C ASP A 160 6.18 24.84 7.84
N ILE A 161 4.88 24.71 8.13
CA ILE A 161 4.29 25.12 9.41
C ILE A 161 4.95 24.36 10.55
N ARG A 162 5.04 23.03 10.44
CA ARG A 162 5.61 22.18 11.49
C ARG A 162 7.08 22.46 11.72
N ILE A 163 7.88 22.65 10.67
CA ILE A 163 9.30 23.00 10.80
C ILE A 163 9.44 24.31 11.60
N ARG A 164 8.71 25.37 11.20
CA ARG A 164 8.75 26.66 11.92
C ARG A 164 8.26 26.57 13.36
N ALA A 165 7.18 25.82 13.60
CA ALA A 165 6.53 25.75 14.90
C ALA A 165 7.26 24.84 15.90
N THR A 166 7.99 23.82 15.42
CA THR A 166 8.55 22.76 16.28
C THR A 166 10.06 22.57 16.15
N GLY A 167 10.73 23.25 15.21
CA GLY A 167 12.16 23.09 14.97
C GLY A 167 12.55 21.74 14.35
N ARG A 168 11.59 21.03 13.74
CA ARG A 168 11.84 19.75 13.07
C ARG A 168 12.87 19.90 11.95
N LYS A 169 13.64 18.84 11.73
CA LYS A 169 14.52 18.73 10.57
C LYS A 169 13.69 18.73 9.28
N PRO A 170 14.23 19.27 8.16
CA PRO A 170 13.60 19.19 6.85
C PRO A 170 13.22 17.74 6.51
N ILE A 171 12.03 17.56 5.93
CA ILE A 171 11.50 16.24 5.57
C ILE A 171 12.39 15.55 4.53
N GLU A 172 13.01 16.33 3.64
CA GLU A 172 13.91 15.89 2.57
C GLU A 172 15.11 15.12 3.11
N ALA A 173 15.59 15.45 4.31
CA ALA A 173 16.72 14.77 4.94
C ALA A 173 16.35 13.39 5.53
N SER A 174 15.06 13.03 5.56
CA SER A 174 14.58 11.80 6.18
C SER A 174 14.56 10.61 5.23
N PHE A 175 14.79 10.82 3.93
CA PHE A 175 14.69 9.79 2.90
C PHE A 175 15.89 9.82 1.95
N ALA A 176 16.41 8.63 1.64
CA ALA A 176 17.46 8.43 0.64
C ALA A 176 16.86 7.67 -0.55
N VAL A 177 16.45 8.40 -1.58
CA VAL A 177 15.75 7.84 -2.74
C VAL A 177 16.75 7.38 -3.79
N ARG A 178 16.56 6.16 -4.31
CA ARG A 178 17.36 5.59 -5.39
C ARG A 178 16.48 4.94 -6.45
N GLU A 179 16.68 5.37 -7.69
CA GLU A 179 16.07 4.73 -8.85
C GLU A 179 16.82 3.44 -9.21
N LEU A 180 16.07 2.38 -9.46
CA LEU A 180 16.57 1.08 -9.86
C LEU A 180 16.43 0.94 -11.38
N THR A 181 17.54 0.69 -12.07
CA THR A 181 17.53 0.47 -13.52
C THR A 181 17.91 -0.94 -13.92
N GLU A 182 18.63 -1.66 -13.06
CA GLU A 182 19.23 -2.96 -13.34
C GLU A 182 18.92 -3.95 -12.20
N PRO A 183 18.95 -5.27 -12.46
CA PRO A 183 18.88 -6.29 -11.42
C PRO A 183 20.16 -6.29 -10.55
N GLY A 184 20.09 -6.90 -9.37
CA GLY A 184 21.23 -7.08 -8.47
C GLY A 184 20.94 -6.72 -7.02
N GLU A 185 21.99 -6.72 -6.18
CA GLU A 185 21.87 -6.29 -4.79
C GLU A 185 21.55 -4.79 -4.73
N ILE A 186 20.44 -4.45 -4.07
CA ILE A 186 19.96 -3.09 -3.95
C ILE A 186 20.12 -2.54 -2.52
N HIS A 187 20.03 -3.39 -1.51
CA HIS A 187 20.09 -2.92 -0.13
C HIS A 187 20.71 -3.98 0.77
N ARG A 188 21.44 -3.54 1.78
CA ARG A 188 22.03 -4.40 2.79
C ARG A 188 22.14 -3.65 4.11
N ASP A 189 21.74 -4.31 5.18
CA ASP A 189 22.00 -3.89 6.56
C ASP A 189 22.41 -5.09 7.43
N ASP A 190 22.34 -4.97 8.76
CA ASP A 190 22.68 -6.04 9.71
C ASP A 190 21.67 -7.21 9.74
N LYS A 191 20.51 -7.07 9.10
CA LYS A 191 19.40 -8.02 9.13
C LYS A 191 19.00 -8.58 7.77
N VAL A 192 19.16 -7.80 6.70
CA VAL A 192 18.70 -8.19 5.37
C VAL A 192 19.75 -7.90 4.29
N THR A 193 19.78 -8.79 3.30
CA THR A 193 20.26 -8.45 1.95
C THR A 193 19.05 -8.45 1.03
N VAL A 194 18.89 -7.40 0.22
CA VAL A 194 17.79 -7.29 -0.74
C VAL A 194 18.35 -7.29 -2.15
N THR A 195 17.89 -8.24 -2.96
CA THR A 195 18.24 -8.39 -4.38
C THR A 195 17.01 -8.16 -5.23
N ALA A 196 17.15 -7.37 -6.29
CA ALA A 196 16.09 -7.10 -7.25
C ALA A 196 16.30 -7.88 -8.55
N ALA A 197 15.21 -8.29 -9.19
CA ALA A 197 15.21 -8.75 -10.59
C ALA A 197 14.19 -7.95 -11.41
N LEU A 198 14.51 -7.70 -12.68
CA LEU A 198 13.56 -7.16 -13.63
C LEU A 198 12.56 -8.25 -14.01
N VAL A 199 11.26 -7.97 -13.85
CA VAL A 199 10.16 -8.85 -14.21
C VAL A 199 9.31 -8.23 -15.33
N ASP A 200 8.42 -9.02 -15.91
CA ASP A 200 7.74 -8.70 -17.16
C ASP A 200 6.32 -8.16 -16.89
N HIS A 201 6.19 -6.84 -16.80
CA HIS A 201 4.88 -6.18 -16.59
C HIS A 201 4.64 -5.05 -17.59
N PRO A 202 4.37 -5.37 -18.87
CA PRO A 202 4.15 -4.37 -19.89
C PRO A 202 2.89 -3.52 -19.57
N PRO A 203 2.92 -2.21 -19.84
CA PRO A 203 3.87 -1.50 -20.68
C PRO A 203 5.06 -0.89 -19.92
N PHE A 204 5.23 -1.21 -18.63
CA PHE A 204 6.38 -0.70 -17.90
C PHE A 204 7.65 -1.25 -18.49
N ALA A 205 8.57 -0.33 -18.84
CA ALA A 205 9.91 -0.71 -19.27
C ALA A 205 10.71 -1.37 -18.14
N LYS A 206 10.31 -1.13 -16.88
CA LYS A 206 10.94 -1.66 -15.68
C LYS A 206 9.88 -1.91 -14.61
N ALA A 207 9.74 -3.17 -14.23
CA ALA A 207 9.05 -3.63 -13.03
C ALA A 207 10.01 -4.57 -12.29
N PHE A 208 9.93 -4.60 -10.96
CA PHE A 208 10.88 -5.35 -10.13
C PHE A 208 10.19 -6.33 -9.20
N ALA A 209 10.80 -7.50 -9.06
CA ALA A 209 10.63 -8.39 -7.93
C ALA A 209 11.77 -8.16 -6.92
N PHE A 210 11.51 -8.43 -5.64
CA PHE A 210 12.50 -8.27 -4.56
C PHE A 210 12.63 -9.55 -3.75
N ARG A 211 13.88 -9.99 -3.54
CA ARG A 211 14.24 -11.07 -2.62
C ARG A 211 14.93 -10.50 -1.40
N PHE A 212 14.50 -10.97 -0.24
CA PHE A 212 15.05 -10.68 1.08
C PHE A 212 15.70 -11.94 1.61
N ASP A 213 17.02 -11.93 1.76
CA ASP A 213 17.75 -12.97 2.48
C ASP A 213 18.04 -12.47 3.90
N THR A 214 17.57 -13.22 4.90
CA THR A 214 17.74 -12.92 6.32
C THR A 214 18.41 -14.10 7.04
N PRO A 215 18.85 -13.95 8.30
CA PRO A 215 19.38 -15.08 9.07
C PRO A 215 18.39 -16.24 9.27
N GLY A 216 17.09 -15.97 9.21
CA GLY A 216 16.05 -16.95 9.50
C GLY A 216 15.51 -17.64 8.26
N ARG A 217 15.14 -16.86 7.24
CA ARG A 217 14.54 -17.37 5.99
C ARG A 217 14.66 -16.36 4.86
N SER A 218 14.40 -16.82 3.65
CA SER A 218 14.37 -16.04 2.42
C SER A 218 12.94 -15.80 1.93
N ILE A 219 12.61 -14.56 1.61
CA ILE A 219 11.28 -14.15 1.15
C ILE A 219 11.41 -13.44 -0.20
N VAL A 220 10.58 -13.79 -1.16
CA VAL A 220 10.53 -13.13 -2.47
C VAL A 220 9.14 -12.53 -2.67
N VAL A 221 9.08 -11.28 -3.12
CA VAL A 221 7.84 -10.61 -3.56
C VAL A 221 7.95 -10.35 -5.05
N SER A 222 7.00 -10.84 -5.83
CA SER A 222 7.06 -10.79 -7.30
C SER A 222 6.87 -9.39 -7.89
N GLY A 223 6.10 -8.53 -7.21
CA GLY A 223 5.40 -7.44 -7.91
C GLY A 223 4.37 -8.01 -8.90
N ASP A 224 3.86 -7.17 -9.79
CA ASP A 224 3.02 -7.63 -10.90
C ASP A 224 3.92 -8.14 -12.03
N THR A 225 3.56 -9.26 -12.63
CA THR A 225 4.35 -9.86 -13.70
C THR A 225 3.55 -10.92 -14.46
N ALA A 226 3.79 -10.99 -15.76
CA ALA A 226 3.59 -12.20 -16.55
C ALA A 226 4.59 -13.30 -16.10
N PRO A 227 4.42 -14.57 -16.51
CA PRO A 227 5.39 -15.61 -16.19
C PRO A 227 6.82 -15.22 -16.60
N SER A 228 7.73 -15.17 -15.63
CA SER A 228 9.09 -14.62 -15.83
C SER A 228 10.18 -15.57 -15.34
N ASP A 229 11.14 -15.89 -16.21
CA ASP A 229 12.31 -16.70 -15.85
C ASP A 229 13.26 -15.95 -14.90
N ALA A 230 13.28 -14.62 -14.94
CA ALA A 230 14.02 -13.79 -14.00
C ALA A 230 13.48 -13.95 -12.58
N LEU A 231 12.15 -14.04 -12.42
CA LEU A 231 11.52 -14.33 -11.14
C LEU A 231 11.87 -15.75 -10.65
N VAL A 232 11.81 -16.76 -11.53
CA VAL A 232 12.23 -18.13 -11.19
C VAL A 232 13.68 -18.16 -10.70
N ALA A 233 14.58 -17.43 -11.36
CA ALA A 233 15.97 -17.34 -10.97
C ALA A 233 16.16 -16.63 -9.62
N LEU A 234 15.48 -15.49 -9.42
CA LEU A 234 15.50 -14.74 -8.16
C LEU A 234 14.98 -15.59 -7.00
N ALA A 235 13.85 -16.28 -7.20
CA ALA A 235 13.17 -17.06 -6.18
C ALA A 235 13.78 -18.44 -5.90
N ARG A 236 14.88 -18.80 -6.56
CA ARG A 236 15.46 -20.14 -6.45
C ARG A 236 15.77 -20.50 -4.99
N GLY A 237 15.16 -21.59 -4.53
CA GLY A 237 15.32 -22.16 -3.19
C GLY A 237 14.77 -21.27 -2.07
N ALA A 238 13.95 -20.27 -2.38
CA ALA A 238 13.41 -19.36 -1.37
C ALA A 238 12.42 -20.09 -0.44
N ASP A 239 12.33 -19.65 0.82
CA ASP A 239 11.37 -20.23 1.76
C ASP A 239 9.94 -19.80 1.39
N VAL A 240 9.74 -18.53 1.07
CA VAL A 240 8.43 -17.97 0.72
C VAL A 240 8.52 -17.19 -0.59
N LEU A 241 7.59 -17.45 -1.50
CA LEU A 241 7.32 -16.62 -2.67
C LEU A 241 5.92 -16.03 -2.56
N VAL A 242 5.82 -14.73 -2.34
CA VAL A 242 4.59 -13.95 -2.47
C VAL A 242 4.45 -13.56 -3.94
N HIS A 243 3.50 -14.20 -4.62
CA HIS A 243 3.26 -14.03 -6.05
C HIS A 243 1.90 -13.36 -6.29
N GLU A 244 1.85 -12.41 -7.22
CA GLU A 244 0.59 -11.89 -7.76
C GLU A 244 -0.24 -13.02 -8.40
N VAL A 245 -1.56 -12.84 -8.53
CA VAL A 245 -2.37 -13.83 -9.22
C VAL A 245 -3.61 -13.24 -9.87
N LEU A 246 -3.86 -13.65 -11.12
CA LEU A 246 -5.04 -13.28 -11.89
C LEU A 246 -5.92 -14.48 -12.24
N HIS A 247 -7.23 -14.35 -12.03
CA HIS A 247 -8.23 -15.34 -12.44
C HIS A 247 -9.01 -14.90 -13.68
N ILE A 248 -8.66 -15.47 -14.83
CA ILE A 248 -9.21 -15.12 -16.15
C ILE A 248 -10.75 -15.19 -16.19
N PRO A 249 -11.43 -16.25 -15.70
CA PRO A 249 -12.89 -16.29 -15.71
C PRO A 249 -13.54 -15.14 -14.91
N SER A 250 -12.90 -14.69 -13.83
CA SER A 250 -13.39 -13.55 -13.05
C SER A 250 -13.16 -12.22 -13.76
N ILE A 251 -12.04 -12.06 -14.47
CA ILE A 251 -11.83 -10.92 -15.37
C ILE A 251 -12.94 -10.85 -16.41
N ASP A 252 -13.24 -11.97 -17.09
CA ASP A 252 -14.26 -11.99 -18.13
C ASP A 252 -15.65 -11.62 -17.60
N ARG A 253 -16.01 -12.11 -16.41
CA ARG A 253 -17.26 -11.71 -15.73
C ARG A 253 -17.26 -10.23 -15.35
N MET A 254 -16.16 -9.74 -14.77
CA MET A 254 -16.03 -8.33 -14.40
C MET A 254 -16.22 -7.43 -15.61
N LEU A 255 -15.54 -7.72 -16.72
CA LEU A 255 -15.63 -6.94 -17.96
C LEU A 255 -17.04 -6.96 -18.55
N ALA A 256 -17.71 -8.12 -18.57
CA ALA A 256 -19.08 -8.23 -19.06
C ALA A 256 -20.11 -7.39 -18.26
N GLN A 257 -19.78 -7.02 -17.01
CA GLN A 257 -20.65 -6.22 -16.13
C GLN A 257 -20.34 -4.72 -16.17
N ARG A 258 -19.28 -4.27 -16.84
CA ARG A 258 -18.94 -2.84 -16.88
C ARG A 258 -19.81 -2.09 -17.88
N PRO A 259 -20.28 -0.88 -17.55
CA PRO A 259 -20.97 0.00 -18.50
C PRO A 259 -20.11 0.37 -19.71
N TYR A 260 -18.78 0.39 -19.52
CA TYR A 260 -17.79 0.66 -20.55
C TYR A 260 -16.55 -0.21 -20.33
N VAL A 261 -16.10 -0.85 -21.41
CA VAL A 261 -14.87 -1.64 -21.43
C VAL A 261 -13.98 -1.08 -22.55
N PRO A 262 -12.82 -0.50 -22.22
CA PRO A 262 -11.83 -0.15 -23.23
C PRO A 262 -11.48 -1.39 -24.08
N PRO A 263 -11.39 -1.29 -25.43
CA PRO A 263 -11.27 -2.46 -26.30
C PRO A 263 -10.08 -3.37 -26.00
N THR A 264 -8.98 -2.80 -25.51
CA THR A 264 -7.72 -3.52 -25.22
C THR A 264 -7.57 -3.89 -23.74
N LEU A 265 -8.54 -3.57 -22.87
CA LEU A 265 -8.40 -3.76 -21.42
C LEU A 265 -8.15 -5.22 -21.04
N ARG A 266 -8.88 -6.16 -21.65
CA ARG A 266 -8.70 -7.58 -21.36
C ARG A 266 -7.27 -8.03 -21.70
N GLN A 267 -6.80 -7.69 -22.89
CA GLN A 267 -5.44 -8.03 -23.32
C GLN A 267 -4.39 -7.38 -22.41
N PHE A 268 -4.58 -6.10 -22.06
CA PHE A 268 -3.71 -5.35 -21.17
C PHE A 268 -3.55 -6.01 -19.80
N LEU A 269 -4.64 -6.53 -19.23
CA LEU A 269 -4.59 -7.28 -17.97
C LEU A 269 -3.85 -8.62 -18.17
N LEU A 270 -4.24 -9.42 -19.15
CA LEU A 270 -3.69 -10.77 -19.30
C LEU A 270 -2.21 -10.81 -19.70
N GLN A 271 -1.70 -9.79 -20.39
CA GLN A 271 -0.30 -9.77 -20.83
C GLN A 271 0.70 -9.46 -19.72
N GLY A 272 0.24 -8.96 -18.57
CA GLY A 272 1.10 -8.48 -17.48
C GLY A 272 0.91 -9.22 -16.16
N HIS A 273 0.10 -10.28 -16.15
CA HIS A 273 -0.27 -11.00 -14.93
C HIS A 273 -0.13 -12.51 -15.10
N THR A 274 -0.11 -13.23 -13.98
CA THR A 274 0.13 -14.68 -13.94
C THR A 274 -1.11 -15.42 -13.44
N THR A 275 -1.48 -16.51 -14.10
CA THR A 275 -2.59 -17.37 -13.65
C THR A 275 -2.18 -18.26 -12.47
N PRO A 276 -3.13 -18.82 -11.69
CA PRO A 276 -2.76 -19.63 -10.53
C PRO A 276 -2.00 -20.90 -10.93
N GLU A 277 -2.35 -21.50 -12.06
CA GLU A 277 -1.64 -22.67 -12.63
C GLU A 277 -0.18 -22.32 -12.98
N GLU A 278 0.05 -21.16 -13.60
CA GLU A 278 1.39 -20.65 -13.91
C GLU A 278 2.18 -20.29 -12.65
N CYS A 279 1.54 -19.70 -11.62
CA CYS A 279 2.17 -19.47 -10.32
C CYS A 279 2.67 -20.79 -9.72
N GLY A 280 1.88 -21.87 -9.83
CA GLY A 280 2.29 -23.21 -9.43
C GLY A 280 3.52 -23.71 -10.19
N HIS A 281 3.54 -23.55 -11.52
CA HIS A 281 4.71 -23.87 -12.33
C HIS A 281 5.96 -23.08 -11.92
N ILE A 282 5.84 -21.77 -11.71
CA ILE A 282 6.95 -20.90 -11.29
C ILE A 282 7.48 -21.33 -9.93
N ALA A 283 6.60 -21.57 -8.95
CA ALA A 283 6.98 -22.04 -7.61
C ALA A 283 7.72 -23.37 -7.65
N ALA A 284 7.23 -24.32 -8.46
CA ALA A 284 7.88 -25.62 -8.64
C ALA A 284 9.26 -25.50 -9.30
N ARG A 285 9.38 -24.68 -10.35
CA ARG A 285 10.64 -24.43 -11.05
C ARG A 285 11.67 -23.70 -10.16
N ALA A 286 11.20 -22.79 -9.33
CA ALA A 286 12.05 -22.09 -8.35
C ALA A 286 12.43 -22.99 -7.16
N GLY A 287 11.65 -24.04 -6.88
CA GLY A 287 11.89 -24.93 -5.75
C GLY A 287 11.66 -24.23 -4.41
N VAL A 288 10.65 -23.36 -4.34
CA VAL A 288 10.28 -22.68 -3.08
C VAL A 288 9.55 -23.63 -2.12
N LYS A 289 9.52 -23.30 -0.83
CA LYS A 289 8.78 -24.11 0.16
C LYS A 289 7.29 -23.74 0.21
N THR A 290 7.00 -22.45 0.23
CA THR A 290 5.64 -21.90 0.33
C THR A 290 5.37 -20.89 -0.77
N LEU A 291 4.30 -21.09 -1.52
CA LEU A 291 3.73 -20.14 -2.49
C LEU A 291 2.55 -19.41 -1.85
N VAL A 292 2.66 -18.09 -1.73
CA VAL A 292 1.61 -17.22 -1.20
C VAL A 292 1.02 -16.42 -2.35
N LEU A 293 -0.24 -16.69 -2.68
CA LEU A 293 -0.98 -15.94 -3.69
C LEU A 293 -1.49 -14.62 -3.07
N SER A 294 -1.01 -13.50 -3.58
CA SER A 294 -1.39 -12.13 -3.20
C SER A 294 -1.76 -11.34 -4.45
N HIS A 295 -1.96 -10.02 -4.35
CA HIS A 295 -2.40 -9.15 -5.45
C HIS A 295 -3.48 -9.84 -6.28
N ILE A 296 -4.60 -10.15 -5.63
CA ILE A 296 -5.65 -10.96 -6.23
C ILE A 296 -6.36 -10.10 -7.27
N VAL A 297 -6.35 -10.56 -8.52
CA VAL A 297 -6.97 -9.86 -9.66
C VAL A 297 -8.09 -10.73 -10.28
N PRO A 298 -9.32 -10.21 -10.43
CA PRO A 298 -9.80 -8.92 -9.93
C PRO A 298 -10.06 -8.99 -8.41
N GLY A 299 -9.61 -7.98 -7.68
CA GLY A 299 -9.60 -8.06 -6.22
C GLY A 299 -10.92 -7.75 -5.51
N ASN A 300 -11.88 -7.16 -6.21
CA ASN A 300 -13.22 -6.85 -5.70
C ASN A 300 -14.24 -7.99 -5.91
N LEU A 301 -13.86 -9.06 -6.61
CA LEU A 301 -14.70 -10.25 -6.79
C LEU A 301 -14.23 -11.38 -5.88
N THR A 302 -15.18 -12.03 -5.23
CA THR A 302 -14.88 -13.21 -4.42
C THR A 302 -14.75 -14.42 -5.32
N VAL A 303 -13.52 -14.93 -5.42
CA VAL A 303 -13.24 -16.25 -5.96
C VAL A 303 -12.95 -17.17 -4.76
N PRO A 304 -13.63 -18.32 -4.64
CA PRO A 304 -13.40 -19.24 -3.55
C PRO A 304 -11.93 -19.67 -3.45
N HIS A 305 -11.41 -19.82 -2.23
CA HIS A 305 -10.00 -20.14 -1.99
C HIS A 305 -9.60 -21.45 -2.67
N GLU A 306 -10.48 -22.44 -2.66
CA GLU A 306 -10.27 -23.75 -3.29
C GLU A 306 -9.99 -23.66 -4.80
N THR A 307 -10.54 -22.67 -5.50
CA THR A 307 -10.29 -22.47 -6.93
C THR A 307 -8.82 -22.10 -7.17
N TRP A 308 -8.29 -21.15 -6.40
CA TRP A 308 -6.89 -20.75 -6.50
C TRP A 308 -5.94 -21.90 -6.13
N LEU A 309 -6.27 -22.61 -5.06
CA LEU A 309 -5.48 -23.72 -4.54
C LEU A 309 -5.44 -24.90 -5.51
N ALA A 310 -6.59 -25.27 -6.08
CA ALA A 310 -6.69 -26.41 -7.00
C ALA A 310 -5.83 -26.18 -8.26
N GLU A 311 -5.87 -24.98 -8.82
CA GLU A 311 -5.13 -24.63 -10.03
C GLU A 311 -3.61 -24.58 -9.78
N ALA A 312 -3.15 -23.92 -8.72
CA ALA A 312 -1.72 -23.85 -8.39
C ALA A 312 -1.13 -25.23 -8.03
N ARG A 313 -1.90 -26.08 -7.34
CA ARG A 313 -1.46 -27.43 -6.92
C ARG A 313 -1.36 -28.44 -8.05
N LYS A 314 -1.83 -28.12 -9.26
CA LYS A 314 -1.57 -28.95 -10.45
C LYS A 314 -0.07 -29.16 -10.68
N HIS A 315 0.73 -28.14 -10.37
CA HIS A 315 2.16 -28.13 -10.68
C HIS A 315 3.07 -27.93 -9.46
N PHE A 316 2.53 -27.48 -8.33
CA PHE A 316 3.30 -27.28 -7.10
C PHE A 316 2.83 -28.17 -5.95
N SER A 317 3.77 -28.97 -5.42
CA SER A 317 3.52 -29.88 -4.30
C SER A 317 3.85 -29.28 -2.93
N GLY A 318 4.43 -28.09 -2.88
CA GLY A 318 4.70 -27.38 -1.62
C GLY A 318 3.45 -26.74 -1.03
N GLU A 319 3.64 -25.92 0.00
CA GLU A 319 2.52 -25.25 0.65
C GLU A 319 1.98 -24.11 -0.22
N VAL A 320 0.67 -24.06 -0.43
CA VAL A 320 0.01 -22.95 -1.14
C VAL A 320 -0.94 -22.24 -0.19
N VAL A 321 -0.81 -20.93 -0.08
CA VAL A 321 -1.62 -20.04 0.76
C VAL A 321 -2.31 -19.01 -0.13
N VAL A 322 -3.60 -18.79 0.08
CA VAL A 322 -4.32 -17.64 -0.52
C VAL A 322 -4.31 -16.50 0.50
N GLY A 323 -3.61 -15.42 0.17
CA GLY A 323 -3.38 -14.30 1.06
C GLY A 323 -4.65 -13.53 1.41
N THR A 324 -4.71 -13.06 2.65
CA THR A 324 -5.70 -12.09 3.13
C THR A 324 -4.98 -10.95 3.80
N ASP A 325 -5.60 -9.76 3.83
CA ASP A 325 -5.07 -8.62 4.58
C ASP A 325 -4.75 -9.02 6.03
N LEU A 326 -3.67 -8.45 6.55
CA LEU A 326 -3.11 -8.68 7.88
C LEU A 326 -2.67 -10.13 8.17
N MET A 327 -2.65 -11.02 7.18
CA MET A 327 -2.08 -12.36 7.36
C MET A 327 -0.58 -12.24 7.64
N VAL A 328 -0.13 -12.92 8.71
CA VAL A 328 1.28 -13.07 9.06
C VAL A 328 1.71 -14.49 8.66
N ILE A 329 2.73 -14.56 7.81
CA ILE A 329 3.39 -15.80 7.37
C ILE A 329 4.78 -15.80 7.94
#